data_AF-A0A932Q6W2-F1
#
_entry.id   AF-A0A932Q6W2-F1
#
_cell.length_a   1.000
_cell.length_b   1.000
_cell.length_c   1.000
_cell.angle_alpha   90.00
_cell.angle_beta   90.00
_cell.angle_gamma   90.00
#
_symmetry.space_group_name_H-M   'P 1'
#
loop_
_entity.id
_entity.type
_entity.pdbx_description
1 polymer ?
#
loop_
_entity_poly.entity_id
_entity_poly.type
_entity_poly.pdbx_seq_one_letter_code
_entity_poly.pdbx_strand_id
1 'polypeptide(L)'
;MKIAAVFFGTVFLSVGCSSVPNVTAVQYRADPALITPYSFEMEKSRPFMAPYVATFSNREKKLFYVAAAHASADQYPDLLRHPTFLTIEKLFGSHPIDAVIVEGIAPWKGDIPKALLDHGDQCELSGYKINCGEPWFAVQLARRKGARILTGEPSEPEILNAVREYGFTAEDLLGFYVVRQIPQWKREGLFRRKTPKRAIDAQLQHDQKALGVSIKFGFAEFNGWHRTHVKRPRRFLDVDVNDAAPLSTPEASYVQRTSPRPVSILRYDGGSEN
;
A
#
# COMPACT_ATOMS: atom_id res chain seq x y z
N MET A 1 66.74 15.53 31.61
CA MET A 1 65.69 14.60 31.13
C MET A 1 64.40 14.93 31.86
N LYS A 2 63.41 15.49 31.17
CA LYS A 2 62.07 15.76 31.71
C LYS A 2 61.14 14.62 31.29
N ILE A 3 60.54 13.93 32.24
CA ILE A 3 59.50 12.93 31.98
C ILE A 3 58.17 13.68 31.94
N ALA A 4 57.54 13.72 30.76
CA ALA A 4 56.17 14.20 30.61
C ALA A 4 55.22 13.01 30.76
N ALA A 5 54.34 13.06 31.76
CA ALA A 5 53.25 12.11 31.93
C ALA A 5 52.10 12.52 30.99
N VAL A 6 51.69 11.60 30.12
CA VAL A 6 50.51 11.74 29.27
C VAL A 6 49.30 11.19 30.02
N PHE A 7 48.35 12.05 30.36
CA PHE A 7 47.05 11.65 30.88
C PHE A 7 46.11 11.28 29.71
N PHE A 8 45.69 10.02 29.64
CA PHE A 8 44.54 9.63 28.82
C PHE A 8 43.26 9.95 29.60
N GLY A 9 42.57 11.02 29.21
CA GLY A 9 41.25 11.36 29.71
C GLY A 9 40.19 10.53 28.98
N THR A 10 39.60 9.56 29.67
CA THR A 10 38.41 8.83 29.20
C THR A 10 37.23 9.79 29.16
N VAL A 11 36.77 10.17 27.96
CA VAL A 11 35.51 10.88 27.78
C VAL A 11 34.37 9.89 28.01
N PHE A 12 33.74 9.96 29.19
CA PHE A 12 32.46 9.31 29.43
C PHE A 12 31.35 10.11 28.75
N LEU A 13 30.84 9.59 27.63
CA LEU A 13 29.56 10.02 27.07
C LEU A 13 28.45 9.37 27.88
N SER A 14 27.85 10.12 28.81
CA SER A 14 26.60 9.71 29.44
C SER A 14 25.46 9.96 28.46
N VAL A 15 24.93 8.87 27.89
CA VAL A 15 23.66 8.89 27.17
C VAL A 15 22.57 9.00 28.22
N GLY A 16 22.08 10.23 28.44
CA GLY A 16 20.90 10.45 29.25
C GLY A 16 19.68 9.89 28.52
N CYS A 17 19.17 8.74 28.99
CA CYS A 17 17.82 8.29 28.66
C CYS A 17 16.83 9.35 29.16
N SER A 18 16.46 10.26 28.28
CA SER A 18 15.31 11.12 28.49
C SER A 18 14.10 10.21 28.32
N SER A 19 13.43 9.89 29.42
CA SER A 19 12.14 9.22 29.41
C SER A 19 11.21 10.03 28.50
N VAL A 20 10.96 9.51 27.30
CA VAL A 20 9.96 10.08 26.40
C VAL A 20 8.65 9.96 27.19
N PRO A 21 7.94 11.07 27.46
CA PRO A 21 6.67 11.01 28.16
C PRO A 21 5.77 10.04 27.39
N ASN A 22 5.11 9.12 28.12
CA ASN A 22 4.11 8.20 27.60
C ASN A 22 3.21 8.96 26.62
N VAL A 23 3.48 8.81 25.32
CA VAL A 23 2.61 9.32 24.28
C VAL A 23 1.41 8.40 24.35
N THR A 24 0.41 8.82 25.14
CA THR A 24 -0.92 8.23 25.04
C THR A 24 -1.28 8.33 23.57
N ALA A 25 -1.41 7.17 22.91
CA ALA A 25 -1.82 7.11 21.53
C ALA A 25 -3.12 7.92 21.43
N VAL A 26 -3.03 9.12 20.85
CA VAL A 26 -4.22 9.92 20.58
C VAL A 26 -5.04 9.06 19.65
N GLN A 27 -6.19 8.58 20.14
CA GLN A 27 -7.09 7.79 19.34
C GLN A 27 -7.60 8.70 18.22
N TYR A 28 -6.90 8.66 17.08
CA TYR A 28 -7.29 9.42 15.91
C TYR A 28 -8.63 8.88 15.43
N ARG A 29 -9.67 9.69 15.58
CA ARG A 29 -10.97 9.43 14.97
C ARG A 29 -11.03 10.28 13.72
N ALA A 30 -10.96 9.64 12.56
CA ALA A 30 -11.21 10.32 11.29
C ALA A 30 -12.57 11.01 11.37
N ASP A 31 -12.64 12.28 10.99
CA ASP A 31 -13.91 12.97 10.80
C ASP A 31 -14.43 12.61 9.41
N PRO A 32 -15.46 11.76 9.28
CA PRO A 32 -15.97 11.33 7.99
C PRO A 32 -16.54 12.51 7.18
N ALA A 33 -16.90 13.63 7.83
CA ALA A 33 -17.36 14.82 7.12
C ALA A 33 -16.26 15.50 6.30
N LEU A 34 -14.98 15.24 6.61
CA LEU A 34 -13.84 15.73 5.85
C LEU A 34 -13.48 14.82 4.67
N ILE A 35 -14.09 13.63 4.57
CA ILE A 35 -13.85 12.66 3.52
C ILE A 35 -14.93 12.84 2.44
N THR A 36 -14.54 13.40 1.30
CA THR A 36 -15.43 13.44 0.13
C THR A 36 -15.35 12.09 -0.59
N PRO A 37 -16.50 11.41 -0.84
CA PRO A 37 -16.49 10.20 -1.64
C PRO A 37 -15.91 10.45 -3.04
N TYR A 38 -15.14 9.50 -3.54
CA TYR A 38 -14.61 9.57 -4.89
C TYR A 38 -15.75 9.51 -5.94
N SER A 39 -15.60 10.29 -7.01
CA SER A 39 -16.41 10.19 -8.23
C SER A 39 -15.56 10.46 -9.47
N PHE A 40 -15.98 9.95 -10.62
CA PHE A 40 -15.32 10.21 -11.90
C PHE A 40 -15.41 11.69 -12.30
N GLU A 41 -16.47 12.38 -11.90
CA GLU A 41 -16.62 13.82 -12.09
C GLU A 41 -15.56 14.60 -11.32
N MET A 42 -15.30 14.20 -10.06
CA MET A 42 -14.25 14.80 -9.23
C MET A 42 -12.86 14.58 -9.83
N GLU A 43 -12.60 13.39 -10.37
CA GLU A 43 -11.34 13.11 -11.08
C GLU A 43 -11.17 14.04 -12.30
N LYS A 44 -12.20 14.13 -13.14
CA LYS A 44 -12.18 15.00 -14.34
C LYS A 44 -12.05 16.48 -14.01
N SER A 45 -12.61 16.93 -12.88
CA SER A 45 -12.60 18.35 -12.49
C SER A 45 -11.29 18.80 -11.85
N ARG A 46 -10.41 17.87 -11.47
CA ARG A 46 -9.15 18.19 -10.81
C ARG A 46 -8.02 18.28 -11.84
N PRO A 47 -7.29 19.41 -11.94
CA PRO A 47 -6.26 19.63 -12.95
C PRO A 47 -4.94 18.89 -12.66
N PHE A 48 -4.97 17.84 -11.86
CA PHE A 48 -3.76 17.21 -11.35
C PHE A 48 -3.28 16.11 -12.29
N MET A 49 -2.20 16.35 -13.01
CA MET A 49 -1.49 15.30 -13.74
C MET A 49 -0.46 14.65 -12.82
N ALA A 50 -0.48 13.33 -12.73
CA ALA A 50 0.53 12.60 -11.98
C ALA A 50 1.92 12.66 -12.68
N PRO A 51 3.03 12.72 -11.92
CA PRO A 51 3.03 12.89 -10.48
C PRO A 51 2.68 14.30 -10.05
N TYR A 52 1.95 14.43 -8.95
CA TYR A 52 1.77 15.71 -8.26
C TYR A 52 1.95 15.54 -6.76
N VAL A 53 2.27 16.64 -6.08
CA VAL A 53 2.42 16.69 -4.63
C VAL A 53 1.37 17.61 -4.05
N ALA A 54 0.47 17.07 -3.23
CA ALA A 54 -0.36 17.86 -2.34
C ALA A 54 0.34 18.00 -0.99
N THR A 55 0.43 19.23 -0.47
CA THR A 55 1.03 19.50 0.84
C THR A 55 -0.05 19.93 1.80
N PHE A 56 -0.13 19.22 2.92
CA PHE A 56 -0.98 19.57 4.05
C PHE A 56 -0.08 19.95 5.22
N SER A 57 -0.48 20.95 6.00
CA SER A 57 0.29 21.39 7.15
C SER A 57 -0.62 21.74 8.31
N ASN A 58 -0.21 21.36 9.51
CA ASN A 58 -0.61 22.03 10.73
C ASN A 58 0.63 22.71 11.35
N ARG A 59 0.47 23.38 12.49
CA ARG A 59 1.51 24.24 13.08
C ARG A 59 2.89 23.56 13.23
N GLU A 60 2.94 22.24 13.41
CA GLU A 60 4.17 21.52 13.72
C GLU A 60 4.53 20.43 12.70
N LYS A 61 3.59 20.01 11.86
CA LYS A 61 3.75 18.85 10.97
C LYS A 61 3.33 19.18 9.55
N LYS A 62 4.05 18.59 8.59
CA LYS A 62 3.73 18.62 7.16
C LYS A 62 3.50 17.20 6.67
N LEU A 63 2.46 17.01 5.87
CA LEU A 63 2.18 15.79 5.13
C LEU A 63 2.33 16.10 3.64
N PHE A 64 3.22 15.38 2.98
CA PHE A 64 3.35 15.40 1.53
C PHE A 64 2.64 14.17 0.97
N TYR A 65 1.54 14.38 0.27
CA TYR A 65 0.86 13.32 -0.47
C TYR A 65 1.36 13.34 -1.90
N VAL A 66 2.04 12.26 -2.31
CA VAL A 66 2.55 12.08 -3.67
C VAL A 66 1.57 11.19 -4.42
N ALA A 67 0.82 11.78 -5.34
CA ALA A 67 0.04 10.99 -6.28
C ALA A 67 0.99 10.47 -7.37
N ALA A 68 1.31 9.18 -7.32
CA ALA A 68 2.25 8.55 -8.23
C ALA A 68 1.63 8.34 -9.63
N ALA A 69 2.45 8.44 -10.66
CA ALA A 69 2.17 7.80 -11.93
C ALA A 69 2.91 6.45 -11.91
N HIS A 70 2.18 5.35 -11.80
CA HIS A 70 2.81 4.04 -11.79
C HIS A 70 3.39 3.72 -13.17
N ALA A 71 4.65 3.28 -13.18
CA ALA A 71 5.34 2.82 -14.38
C ALA A 71 6.07 1.52 -14.05
N SER A 72 6.10 0.61 -15.02
CA SER A 72 6.96 -0.57 -14.97
C SER A 72 8.25 -0.32 -15.75
N ALA A 73 9.29 -1.11 -15.46
CA ALA A 73 10.53 -1.08 -16.24
C ALA A 73 10.31 -1.41 -17.73
N ASP A 74 9.26 -2.18 -18.05
CA ASP A 74 8.89 -2.47 -19.45
C ASP A 74 8.39 -1.21 -20.19
N GLN A 75 7.71 -0.30 -19.48
CA GLN A 75 7.19 0.95 -20.04
C GLN A 75 8.21 2.09 -19.96
N TYR A 76 9.04 2.08 -18.91
CA TYR A 76 10.02 3.11 -18.63
C TYR A 76 11.34 2.43 -18.19
N PRO A 77 12.22 2.07 -19.13
CA PRO A 77 13.41 1.25 -18.86
C PRO A 77 14.37 1.81 -17.81
N ASP A 78 14.36 3.13 -17.61
CA ASP A 78 15.15 3.83 -16.61
C ASP A 78 14.24 4.45 -15.54
N LEU A 79 13.64 3.61 -14.68
CA LEU A 79 12.68 4.07 -13.68
C LEU A 79 13.21 5.18 -12.77
N LEU A 80 14.52 5.28 -12.55
CA LEU A 80 15.11 6.38 -11.77
C LEU A 80 14.93 7.75 -12.42
N ARG A 81 14.77 7.81 -13.75
CA ARG A 81 14.44 9.03 -14.46
C ARG A 81 12.93 9.25 -14.61
N HIS A 82 12.10 8.36 -14.08
CA HIS A 82 10.66 8.50 -14.13
C HIS A 82 10.24 9.73 -13.30
N PRO A 83 9.31 10.59 -13.78
CA PRO A 83 8.93 11.80 -13.05
C PRO A 83 8.51 11.55 -11.59
N THR A 84 7.85 10.42 -11.30
CA THR A 84 7.46 10.06 -9.92
C THR A 84 8.67 9.81 -9.03
N PHE A 85 9.68 9.08 -9.52
CA PHE A 85 10.91 8.79 -8.77
C PHE A 85 11.67 10.09 -8.47
N LEU A 86 11.82 10.96 -9.48
CA LEU A 86 12.44 12.27 -9.32
C LEU A 86 11.67 13.16 -8.34
N THR A 87 10.33 13.08 -8.32
CA THR A 87 9.50 13.81 -7.37
C THR A 87 9.73 13.34 -5.93
N ILE A 88 9.77 12.02 -5.71
CA ILE A 88 10.04 11.42 -4.40
C ILE A 88 11.46 11.79 -3.95
N GLU A 89 12.46 11.63 -4.81
CA GLU A 89 13.85 11.98 -4.51
C GLU A 89 13.98 13.47 -4.12
N LYS A 90 13.36 14.36 -4.90
CA LYS A 90 13.34 15.80 -4.60
C LYS A 90 12.73 16.10 -3.24
N LEU A 91 11.65 15.42 -2.85
CA LEU A 91 11.03 15.60 -1.53
C LEU A 91 11.99 15.21 -0.40
N PHE A 92 12.62 14.04 -0.48
CA PHE A 92 13.63 13.59 0.48
C PHE A 92 14.90 14.46 0.48
N GLY A 93 15.24 15.08 -0.65
CA GLY A 93 16.37 16.01 -0.76
C GLY A 93 16.07 17.40 -0.20
N SER A 94 14.82 17.85 -0.24
CA SER A 94 14.43 19.22 0.13
C SER A 94 13.80 19.33 1.52
N HIS A 95 13.47 18.20 2.16
CA HIS A 95 12.79 18.17 3.46
C HIS A 95 13.37 17.09 4.38
N PRO A 96 13.44 17.34 5.70
CA PRO A 96 13.66 16.28 6.68
C PRO A 96 12.38 15.45 6.80
N ILE A 97 12.38 14.24 6.22
CA ILE A 97 11.24 13.33 6.29
C ILE A 97 11.35 12.49 7.56
N ASP A 98 10.42 12.66 8.49
CA ASP A 98 10.37 11.88 9.75
C ASP A 98 9.86 10.45 9.51
N ALA A 99 8.92 10.29 8.59
CA ALA A 99 8.28 9.02 8.27
C ALA A 99 7.75 8.99 6.82
N VAL A 100 7.69 7.79 6.26
CA VAL A 100 7.01 7.48 5.00
C VAL A 100 5.90 6.46 5.24
N ILE A 101 4.73 6.69 4.65
CA ILE A 101 3.64 5.71 4.58
C ILE A 101 3.63 5.20 3.14
N VAL A 102 3.79 3.90 2.96
CA VAL A 102 3.85 3.29 1.61
C VAL A 102 2.63 2.43 1.33
N GLU A 103 2.10 2.57 0.12
CA GLU A 103 0.99 1.77 -0.42
C GLU A 103 1.48 0.38 -0.84
N GLY A 104 0.59 -0.62 -0.78
CA GLY A 104 0.85 -1.94 -1.34
C GLY A 104 1.80 -2.82 -0.52
N ILE A 105 2.12 -2.43 0.72
CA ILE A 105 2.85 -3.27 1.67
C ILE A 105 1.93 -3.64 2.82
N ALA A 106 1.70 -4.93 3.04
CA ALA A 106 0.88 -5.44 4.13
C ALA A 106 1.40 -4.96 5.50
N PRO A 107 0.53 -4.77 6.50
CA PRO A 107 0.95 -4.34 7.82
C PRO A 107 1.80 -5.38 8.54
N TRP A 108 2.72 -4.90 9.38
CA TRP A 108 3.55 -5.72 10.26
C TRP A 108 3.52 -5.16 11.68
N LYS A 109 3.94 -5.99 12.65
CA LYS A 109 4.08 -5.61 14.05
C LYS A 109 5.55 -5.51 14.42
N GLY A 110 5.90 -4.47 15.18
CA GLY A 110 7.27 -4.23 15.63
C GLY A 110 8.19 -3.79 14.48
N ASP A 111 9.39 -4.38 14.43
CA ASP A 111 10.41 -4.03 13.45
C ASP A 111 9.99 -4.39 12.02
N ILE A 112 10.52 -3.63 11.06
CA ILE A 112 10.30 -3.90 9.65
C ILE A 112 10.80 -5.31 9.28
N PRO A 113 9.95 -6.16 8.67
CA PRO A 113 10.37 -7.51 8.28
C PRO A 113 11.60 -7.48 7.39
N LYS A 114 12.60 -8.32 7.71
CA LYS A 114 13.85 -8.44 6.94
C LYS A 114 13.59 -8.68 5.45
N ALA A 115 12.57 -9.47 5.11
CA ALA A 115 12.21 -9.74 3.71
C ALA A 115 11.85 -8.47 2.91
N LEU A 116 11.23 -7.47 3.56
CA LEU A 116 10.92 -6.18 2.90
C LEU A 116 12.21 -5.40 2.64
N LEU A 117 13.14 -5.38 3.61
CA LEU A 117 14.44 -4.75 3.46
C LEU A 117 15.27 -5.43 2.36
N ASP A 118 15.30 -6.76 2.36
CA ASP A 118 16.01 -7.56 1.36
C ASP A 118 15.47 -7.30 -0.05
N HIS A 119 14.15 -7.18 -0.20
CA HIS A 119 13.54 -6.83 -1.49
C HIS A 119 13.91 -5.40 -1.91
N GLY A 120 13.91 -4.43 -0.98
CA GLY A 120 14.41 -3.08 -1.24
C GLY A 120 15.88 -3.07 -1.72
N ASP A 121 16.73 -3.90 -1.10
CA ASP A 121 18.15 -4.01 -1.47
C ASP A 121 18.31 -4.62 -2.87
N GLN A 122 17.52 -5.64 -3.19
CA GLN A 122 17.48 -6.18 -4.56
C GLN A 122 17.01 -5.15 -5.58
N CYS A 123 16.04 -4.31 -5.21
CA CYS A 123 15.60 -3.21 -6.06
C CYS A 123 16.72 -2.20 -6.34
N GLU A 124 17.44 -1.77 -5.31
CA GLU A 124 18.57 -0.87 -5.49
C GLU A 124 19.69 -1.49 -6.34
N LEU A 125 20.08 -2.73 -6.04
CA LEU A 125 21.13 -3.45 -6.79
C LEU A 125 20.77 -3.65 -8.26
N SER A 126 19.48 -3.84 -8.58
CA SER A 126 19.02 -4.00 -9.95
C SER A 126 18.85 -2.67 -10.70
N GLY A 127 19.02 -1.53 -10.04
CA GLY A 127 18.66 -0.22 -10.59
C GLY A 127 17.15 -0.09 -10.82
N TYR A 128 16.35 -0.69 -9.94
CA TYR A 128 14.89 -0.69 -9.95
C TYR A 128 14.27 -1.35 -11.19
N LYS A 129 14.92 -2.36 -11.79
CA LYS A 129 14.44 -2.98 -13.03
C LYS A 129 13.44 -4.13 -12.85
N ILE A 130 13.42 -4.80 -11.69
CA ILE A 130 12.69 -6.07 -11.52
C ILE A 130 11.68 -5.94 -10.38
N ASN A 131 10.39 -5.75 -10.70
CA ASN A 131 9.30 -5.65 -9.71
C ASN A 131 9.55 -4.59 -8.62
N CYS A 132 10.12 -3.46 -9.02
CA CYS A 132 10.52 -2.37 -8.15
C CYS A 132 9.76 -1.09 -8.50
N GLY A 133 8.60 -0.91 -7.87
CA GLY A 133 7.82 0.32 -7.97
C GLY A 133 8.34 1.45 -7.08
N GLU A 134 7.64 2.56 -7.15
CA GLU A 134 7.84 3.73 -6.31
C GLU A 134 7.75 3.46 -4.79
N PRO A 135 6.98 2.49 -4.23
CA PRO A 135 6.94 2.32 -2.79
C PRO A 135 8.28 1.82 -2.28
N TRP A 136 8.92 0.90 -3.02
CA TRP A 136 10.24 0.37 -2.68
C TRP A 136 11.34 1.44 -2.79
N PHE A 137 11.24 2.33 -3.77
CA PHE A 137 12.14 3.48 -3.87
C PHE A 137 12.00 4.41 -2.66
N ALA A 138 10.76 4.70 -2.24
CA ALA A 138 10.49 5.50 -1.05
C ALA A 138 10.97 4.82 0.24
N VAL A 139 10.79 3.50 0.37
CA VAL A 139 11.33 2.69 1.48
C VAL A 139 12.85 2.82 1.59
N GLN A 140 13.58 2.68 0.48
CA GLN A 140 15.04 2.76 0.49
C GLN A 140 15.55 4.16 0.78
N LEU A 141 14.88 5.19 0.26
CA LEU A 141 15.18 6.58 0.62
C LEU A 141 14.93 6.84 2.12
N ALA A 142 13.81 6.36 2.65
CA ALA A 142 13.50 6.48 4.07
C ALA A 142 14.58 5.81 4.94
N ARG A 143 14.96 4.58 4.62
CA ARG A 143 16.05 3.87 5.31
C ARG A 143 17.35 4.65 5.29
N ARG A 144 17.79 5.15 4.12
CA ARG A 144 19.04 5.96 4.00
C ARG A 144 19.00 7.25 4.83
N LYS A 145 17.82 7.82 5.02
CA LYS A 145 17.61 9.07 5.75
C LYS A 145 17.27 8.85 7.23
N GLY A 146 17.18 7.60 7.69
CA GLY A 146 16.74 7.28 9.05
C GLY A 146 15.27 7.63 9.31
N ALA A 147 14.47 7.79 8.27
CA ALA A 147 13.04 8.01 8.39
C ALA A 147 12.31 6.71 8.72
N ARG A 148 11.23 6.80 9.48
CA ARG A 148 10.40 5.64 9.82
C ARG A 148 9.65 5.16 8.59
N ILE A 149 9.53 3.84 8.43
CA ILE A 149 8.72 3.24 7.37
C ILE A 149 7.43 2.72 8.01
N LEU A 150 6.31 3.16 7.49
CA LEU A 150 4.96 2.80 7.92
C LEU A 150 4.19 2.24 6.72
N THR A 151 3.19 1.42 7.00
CA THR A 151 2.19 0.98 6.03
C THR A 151 0.87 1.70 6.30
N GLY A 152 0.12 1.98 5.24
CA GLY A 152 -1.24 2.50 5.33
C GLY A 152 -2.32 1.44 5.11
N GLU A 153 -1.95 0.19 4.83
CA GLU A 153 -2.89 -0.84 4.39
C GLU A 153 -3.44 -1.65 5.57
N PRO A 154 -4.74 -1.96 5.59
CA PRO A 154 -5.29 -2.93 6.52
C PRO A 154 -4.79 -4.35 6.20
N SER A 155 -4.74 -5.21 7.20
CA SER A 155 -4.48 -6.63 6.99
C SER A 155 -5.68 -7.31 6.33
N GLU A 156 -5.45 -8.42 5.62
CA GLU A 156 -6.52 -9.19 4.99
C GLU A 156 -7.63 -9.62 5.97
N PRO A 157 -7.34 -10.07 7.22
CA PRO A 157 -8.38 -10.31 8.21
C PRO A 157 -9.16 -9.05 8.63
N GLU A 158 -8.52 -7.88 8.70
CA GLU A 158 -9.19 -6.61 8.99
C GLU A 158 -10.13 -6.21 7.83
N ILE A 159 -9.68 -6.39 6.59
CA ILE A 159 -10.53 -6.18 5.40
C ILE A 159 -11.74 -7.11 5.45
N LEU A 160 -11.53 -8.40 5.72
CA LEU A 160 -12.60 -9.39 5.81
C LEU A 160 -13.64 -9.02 6.89
N ASN A 161 -13.17 -8.60 8.06
CA ASN A 161 -14.08 -8.16 9.13
C ASN A 161 -14.86 -6.92 8.72
N ALA A 162 -14.19 -5.93 8.11
CA ALA A 162 -14.85 -4.71 7.65
C ALA A 162 -15.94 -5.01 6.61
N VAL A 163 -15.69 -5.85 5.60
CA VAL A 163 -16.71 -6.16 4.57
C VAL A 163 -17.88 -6.98 5.14
N ARG A 164 -17.65 -7.80 6.17
CA ARG A 164 -18.72 -8.54 6.88
C ARG A 164 -19.69 -7.62 7.60
N GLU A 165 -19.22 -6.49 8.13
CA GLU A 165 -20.10 -5.48 8.73
C GLU A 165 -21.09 -4.87 7.72
N TYR A 166 -20.76 -4.93 6.43
CA TYR A 166 -21.64 -4.53 5.33
C TYR A 166 -22.45 -5.69 4.72
N GLY A 167 -22.41 -6.87 5.34
CA GLY A 167 -23.19 -8.05 4.92
C GLY A 167 -22.55 -8.89 3.80
N PHE A 168 -21.28 -8.67 3.45
CA PHE A 168 -20.57 -9.49 2.47
C PHE A 168 -19.89 -10.71 3.11
N THR A 169 -19.77 -11.78 2.33
CA THR A 169 -19.14 -13.04 2.73
C THR A 169 -17.64 -13.09 2.36
N ALA A 170 -16.92 -14.13 2.81
CA ALA A 170 -15.55 -14.35 2.37
C ALA A 170 -15.48 -14.69 0.88
N GLU A 171 -16.47 -15.43 0.37
CA GLU A 171 -16.66 -15.75 -1.04
C GLU A 171 -16.84 -14.50 -1.89
N ASP A 172 -17.57 -13.50 -1.38
CA ASP A 172 -17.72 -12.20 -2.05
C ASP A 172 -16.40 -11.46 -2.18
N LEU A 173 -15.61 -11.42 -1.11
CA LEU A 173 -14.30 -10.76 -1.11
C LEU A 173 -13.31 -11.47 -2.05
N LEU A 174 -13.28 -12.80 -2.03
CA LEU A 174 -12.47 -13.60 -2.96
C LEU A 174 -12.90 -13.38 -4.42
N GLY A 175 -14.22 -13.37 -4.68
CA GLY A 175 -14.77 -13.06 -5.99
C GLY A 175 -14.37 -11.66 -6.46
N PHE A 176 -14.48 -10.67 -5.57
CA PHE A 176 -14.06 -9.29 -5.81
C PHE A 176 -12.56 -9.19 -6.14
N TYR A 177 -11.68 -9.83 -5.38
CA TYR A 177 -10.22 -9.79 -5.65
C TYR A 177 -9.86 -10.34 -7.02
N VAL A 178 -10.49 -11.44 -7.45
CA VAL A 178 -10.30 -11.97 -8.80
C VAL A 178 -10.78 -10.98 -9.86
N VAL A 179 -11.98 -10.39 -9.69
CA VAL A 179 -12.52 -9.38 -10.63
C VAL A 179 -11.58 -8.19 -10.75
N ARG A 180 -11.13 -7.64 -9.61
CA ARG A 180 -10.19 -6.51 -9.54
C ARG A 180 -8.87 -6.80 -10.27
N GLN A 181 -8.40 -8.05 -10.25
CA GLN A 181 -7.11 -8.42 -10.81
C GLN A 181 -7.15 -8.68 -12.33
N ILE A 182 -8.31 -9.02 -12.90
CA ILE A 182 -8.44 -9.36 -14.33
C ILE A 182 -7.92 -8.27 -15.28
N PRO A 183 -8.22 -6.97 -15.10
CA PRO A 183 -7.69 -5.90 -15.95
C PRO A 183 -6.16 -5.86 -15.96
N GLN A 184 -5.53 -6.05 -14.80
CA GLN A 184 -4.07 -6.10 -14.68
C GLN A 184 -3.49 -7.30 -15.42
N TRP A 185 -4.05 -8.50 -15.22
CA TRP A 185 -3.62 -9.71 -15.92
C TRP A 185 -3.76 -9.61 -17.44
N LYS A 186 -4.77 -8.88 -17.95
CA LYS A 186 -4.93 -8.58 -19.38
C LYS A 186 -3.77 -7.71 -19.88
N ARG A 187 -3.42 -6.64 -19.16
CA ARG A 187 -2.30 -5.73 -19.51
C ARG A 187 -0.96 -6.45 -19.51
N GLU A 188 -0.72 -7.32 -18.54
CA GLU A 188 0.52 -8.11 -18.43
C GLU A 188 0.58 -9.29 -19.42
N GLY A 189 -0.50 -9.53 -20.18
CA GLY A 189 -0.60 -10.68 -21.07
C GLY A 189 -0.58 -12.02 -20.34
N LEU A 190 -0.93 -12.06 -19.05
CA LEU A 190 -0.90 -13.28 -18.24
C LEU A 190 -1.77 -14.39 -18.86
N PHE A 191 -2.94 -14.03 -19.41
CA PHE A 191 -3.83 -14.97 -20.08
C PHE A 191 -3.29 -15.52 -21.42
N ARG A 192 -2.21 -14.94 -21.96
CA ARG A 192 -1.47 -15.53 -23.09
C ARG A 192 -0.49 -16.61 -22.62
N ARG A 193 0.02 -16.49 -21.39
CA ARG A 193 1.04 -17.38 -20.80
C ARG A 193 0.43 -18.51 -19.97
N LYS A 194 -0.71 -18.26 -19.33
CA LYS A 194 -1.45 -19.18 -18.47
C LYS A 194 -2.91 -19.20 -18.89
N THR A 195 -3.58 -20.34 -18.71
CA THR A 195 -5.03 -20.38 -18.85
C THR A 195 -5.68 -19.52 -17.76
N PRO A 196 -6.81 -18.83 -18.03
CA PRO A 196 -7.52 -18.06 -17.01
C PRO A 196 -7.83 -18.88 -15.76
N LYS A 197 -8.21 -20.15 -15.93
CA LYS A 197 -8.43 -21.09 -14.82
C LYS A 197 -7.22 -21.17 -13.89
N ARG A 198 -6.02 -21.40 -14.43
CA ARG A 198 -4.80 -21.56 -13.61
C ARG A 198 -4.40 -20.26 -12.91
N ALA A 199 -4.60 -19.10 -13.55
CA ALA A 199 -4.34 -17.80 -12.93
C ALA A 199 -5.30 -17.55 -11.76
N ILE A 200 -6.59 -17.80 -11.97
CA ILE A 200 -7.64 -17.63 -10.96
C ILE A 200 -7.45 -18.60 -9.79
N ASP A 201 -7.22 -19.89 -10.05
CA ASP A 201 -7.00 -20.87 -8.96
C ASP A 201 -5.78 -20.50 -8.09
N ALA A 202 -4.70 -20.03 -8.71
CA ALA A 202 -3.51 -19.60 -7.97
C ALA A 202 -3.78 -18.35 -7.10
N GLN A 203 -4.51 -17.38 -7.63
CA GLN A 203 -4.93 -16.19 -6.88
C GLN A 203 -5.82 -16.56 -5.70
N LEU A 204 -6.84 -17.39 -5.94
CA LEU A 204 -7.78 -17.83 -4.89
C LEU A 204 -7.06 -18.62 -3.78
N GLN A 205 -6.08 -19.45 -4.12
CA GLN A 205 -5.26 -20.13 -3.10
C GLN A 205 -4.44 -19.15 -2.25
N HIS A 206 -3.84 -18.14 -2.89
CA HIS A 206 -3.11 -17.09 -2.19
C HIS A 206 -4.02 -16.31 -1.24
N ASP A 207 -5.16 -15.81 -1.76
CA ASP A 207 -6.07 -14.95 -1.02
C ASP A 207 -6.75 -15.69 0.14
N GLN A 208 -7.14 -16.96 -0.04
CA GLN A 208 -7.70 -17.76 1.06
C GLN A 208 -6.72 -17.92 2.22
N LYS A 209 -5.43 -18.16 1.90
CA LYS A 209 -4.38 -18.23 2.91
C LYS A 209 -4.20 -16.87 3.61
N ALA A 210 -4.18 -15.78 2.85
CA ALA A 210 -3.98 -14.43 3.39
C ALA A 210 -5.14 -13.99 4.28
N LEU A 211 -6.38 -14.30 3.89
CA LEU A 211 -7.59 -14.06 4.66
C LEU A 211 -7.75 -15.00 5.87
N GLY A 212 -6.97 -16.08 5.94
CA GLY A 212 -7.09 -17.09 7.01
C GLY A 212 -8.39 -17.90 6.92
N VAL A 213 -8.93 -18.12 5.72
CA VAL A 213 -10.16 -18.88 5.49
C VAL A 213 -9.88 -20.21 4.80
N SER A 214 -10.69 -21.22 5.10
CA SER A 214 -10.64 -22.54 4.45
C SER A 214 -12.03 -22.85 3.89
N ILE A 215 -12.33 -22.28 2.72
CA ILE A 215 -13.60 -22.46 2.02
C ILE A 215 -13.36 -23.18 0.69
N LYS A 216 -14.36 -23.90 0.19
CA LYS A 216 -14.24 -24.50 -1.15
C LYS A 216 -14.60 -23.42 -2.17
N PHE A 217 -13.61 -22.64 -2.60
CA PHE A 217 -13.82 -21.57 -3.57
C PHE A 217 -12.69 -21.54 -4.61
N GLY A 218 -12.82 -22.36 -5.66
CA GLY A 218 -11.92 -22.41 -6.81
C GLY A 218 -12.52 -21.75 -8.06
N PHE A 219 -11.91 -21.98 -9.23
CA PHE A 219 -12.40 -21.40 -10.49
C PHE A 219 -13.88 -21.69 -10.79
N ALA A 220 -14.37 -22.90 -10.48
CA ALA A 220 -15.76 -23.26 -10.74
C ALA A 220 -16.72 -22.43 -9.88
N GLU A 221 -16.42 -22.30 -8.60
CA GLU A 221 -17.19 -21.50 -7.64
C GLU A 221 -17.10 -20.01 -7.98
N PHE A 222 -15.92 -19.49 -8.32
CA PHE A 222 -15.76 -18.11 -8.81
C PHE A 222 -16.63 -17.84 -10.04
N ASN A 223 -16.62 -18.73 -11.05
CA ASN A 223 -17.42 -18.54 -12.25
C ASN A 223 -18.93 -18.61 -11.96
N GLY A 224 -19.36 -19.44 -11.00
CA GLY A 224 -20.73 -19.43 -10.48
C GLY A 224 -21.07 -18.12 -9.79
N TRP A 225 -20.24 -17.69 -8.84
CA TRP A 225 -20.36 -16.43 -8.11
C TRP A 225 -20.46 -15.23 -9.06
N HIS A 226 -19.58 -15.14 -10.06
CA HIS A 226 -19.57 -14.05 -11.03
C HIS A 226 -20.88 -13.98 -11.81
N ARG A 227 -21.43 -15.11 -12.26
CA ARG A 227 -22.70 -15.15 -13.00
C ARG A 227 -23.88 -14.67 -12.16
N THR A 228 -23.84 -14.90 -10.86
CA THR A 228 -24.89 -14.49 -9.91
C THR A 228 -24.79 -13.01 -9.56
N HIS A 229 -23.58 -12.51 -9.30
CA HIS A 229 -23.37 -11.19 -8.71
C HIS A 229 -22.98 -10.10 -9.71
N VAL A 230 -22.31 -10.46 -10.82
CA VAL A 230 -21.81 -9.52 -11.83
C VAL A 230 -22.71 -9.55 -13.05
N LYS A 231 -23.67 -8.62 -13.09
CA LYS A 231 -24.64 -8.50 -14.20
C LYS A 231 -23.98 -7.95 -15.47
N ARG A 232 -23.02 -7.04 -15.32
CA ARG A 232 -22.24 -6.43 -16.40
C ARG A 232 -20.80 -6.23 -15.94
N PRO A 233 -19.81 -6.63 -16.76
CA PRO A 233 -19.96 -7.47 -17.95
C PRO A 233 -20.37 -8.91 -17.60
N ARG A 234 -21.04 -9.61 -18.52
CA ARG A 234 -21.52 -10.99 -18.26
C ARG A 234 -20.38 -12.01 -18.22
N ARG A 235 -19.31 -11.79 -18.98
CA ARG A 235 -18.11 -12.63 -18.99
C ARG A 235 -17.05 -11.94 -18.13
N PHE A 236 -16.44 -12.68 -17.22
CA PHE A 236 -15.38 -12.12 -16.37
C PHE A 236 -14.17 -11.62 -17.18
N LEU A 237 -13.89 -12.19 -18.35
CA LEU A 237 -12.79 -11.72 -19.21
C LEU A 237 -13.04 -10.33 -19.83
N ASP A 238 -14.29 -9.88 -19.85
CA ASP A 238 -14.68 -8.59 -20.39
C ASP A 238 -14.60 -7.49 -19.32
N VAL A 239 -14.29 -7.84 -18.06
CA VAL A 239 -14.07 -6.90 -16.96
C VAL A 239 -12.97 -5.90 -17.31
N ASP A 240 -13.24 -4.63 -16.99
CA ASP A 240 -12.30 -3.51 -17.04
C ASP A 240 -12.04 -2.91 -15.64
N VAL A 241 -11.22 -1.85 -15.59
CA VAL A 241 -10.82 -1.22 -14.32
C VAL A 241 -11.99 -0.55 -13.59
N ASN A 242 -12.99 -0.05 -14.31
CA ASN A 242 -14.13 0.67 -13.73
C ASN A 242 -15.14 -0.28 -13.09
N ASP A 243 -15.26 -1.51 -13.60
CA ASP A 243 -16.17 -2.52 -13.06
C ASP A 243 -15.87 -2.91 -11.60
N ALA A 244 -14.62 -2.75 -11.17
CA ALA A 244 -14.15 -3.05 -9.81
C ALA A 244 -13.76 -1.80 -9.00
N ALA A 245 -13.91 -0.59 -9.56
CA ALA A 245 -13.60 0.65 -8.87
C ALA A 245 -14.58 0.88 -7.71
N PRO A 246 -14.13 1.37 -6.54
CA PRO A 246 -15.02 1.68 -5.43
C PRO A 246 -15.96 2.83 -5.82
N LEU A 247 -17.26 2.56 -5.93
CA LEU A 247 -18.28 3.58 -6.12
C LEU A 247 -19.25 3.58 -4.94
N SER A 248 -19.64 4.79 -4.52
CA SER A 248 -20.55 5.01 -3.38
C SER A 248 -21.97 5.41 -3.81
N THR A 249 -22.29 5.33 -5.11
CA THR A 249 -23.59 5.73 -5.64
C THR A 249 -24.63 4.60 -5.53
N PRO A 250 -25.94 4.93 -5.52
CA PRO A 250 -27.00 3.91 -5.55
C PRO A 250 -26.91 2.96 -6.76
N GLU A 251 -26.32 3.43 -7.86
CA GLU A 251 -26.14 2.68 -9.11
C GLU A 251 -24.91 1.76 -9.10
N ALA A 252 -24.08 1.82 -8.05
CA ALA A 252 -22.88 1.00 -7.93
C ALA A 252 -23.21 -0.48 -8.12
N SER A 253 -22.38 -1.18 -8.90
CA SER A 253 -22.50 -2.63 -9.12
C SER A 253 -22.26 -3.40 -7.81
N TYR A 254 -22.61 -4.69 -7.79
CA TYR A 254 -22.32 -5.53 -6.63
C TYR A 254 -20.82 -5.51 -6.28
N VAL A 255 -19.97 -5.70 -7.30
CA VAL A 255 -18.49 -5.69 -7.17
C VAL A 255 -18.00 -4.37 -6.58
N GLN A 256 -18.52 -3.24 -7.09
CA GLN A 256 -18.11 -1.91 -6.64
C GLN A 256 -18.51 -1.65 -5.18
N ARG A 257 -19.64 -2.22 -4.73
CA ARG A 257 -20.06 -2.17 -3.32
C ARG A 257 -19.29 -3.11 -2.40
N THR A 258 -18.81 -4.25 -2.92
CA THR A 258 -17.95 -5.19 -2.19
C THR A 258 -16.54 -4.63 -1.98
N SER A 259 -16.11 -3.68 -2.81
CA SER A 259 -14.82 -3.02 -2.63
C SER A 259 -14.69 -2.52 -1.19
N PRO A 260 -13.64 -2.93 -0.45
CA PRO A 260 -13.37 -2.41 0.88
C PRO A 260 -13.36 -0.89 0.79
N ARG A 261 -14.26 -0.25 1.54
CA ARG A 261 -14.18 1.20 1.69
C ARG A 261 -12.91 1.49 2.47
N PRO A 262 -12.26 2.65 2.24
CA PRO A 262 -11.12 3.06 3.06
C PRO A 262 -11.58 3.05 4.52
N VAL A 263 -11.21 2.02 5.26
CA VAL A 263 -11.34 2.04 6.70
C VAL A 263 -10.15 2.86 7.15
N SER A 264 -10.41 4.03 7.71
CA SER A 264 -9.35 4.90 8.22
C SER A 264 -8.67 4.19 9.40
N ILE A 265 -7.68 3.35 9.13
CA ILE A 265 -6.90 2.63 10.15
C ILE A 265 -5.46 3.13 10.07
N LEU A 266 -5.24 4.35 10.52
CA LEU A 266 -3.92 4.71 11.02
C LEU A 266 -3.85 4.19 12.46
N ARG A 267 -3.51 2.91 12.64
CA ARG A 267 -3.14 2.38 13.95
C ARG A 267 -1.64 2.43 14.11
N TYR A 268 -1.19 3.34 14.97
CA TYR A 268 0.16 3.27 15.52
C TYR A 268 0.07 2.47 16.82
N ASP A 269 0.31 1.16 16.74
CA ASP A 269 0.54 0.34 17.93
C ASP A 269 1.96 0.66 18.40
N GLY A 270 2.09 1.69 19.25
CA GLY A 270 3.33 1.98 19.93
C GLY A 270 3.74 0.73 20.69
N GLY A 271 4.81 0.06 20.24
CA GLY A 271 5.37 -1.09 20.92
C GLY A 271 5.65 -0.73 22.36
N SER A 272 4.99 -1.42 23.29
CA SER A 272 5.41 -1.44 24.68
C SER A 272 6.78 -2.11 24.72
N GLU A 273 7.81 -1.34 25.00
CA GLU A 273 9.09 -1.89 25.47
C GLU A 273 8.81 -2.64 26.78
N ASN A 274 9.12 -3.95 26.79
CA ASN A 274 9.30 -4.74 28.02
C ASN A 274 10.78 -4.71 28.40
#